data_AF-A0A940U9X7-F1
#
_entry.id   AF-A0A940U9X7-F1
#
_cell.length_a   1.000
_cell.length_b   1.000
_cell.length_c   1.000
_cell.angle_alpha   90.00
_cell.angle_beta   90.00
_cell.angle_gamma   90.00
#
_symmetry.space_group_name_H-M   'P 1'
#
loop_
_entity.id
_entity.type
_entity.pdbx_description
1 polymer ?
#
loop_
_entity_poly.entity_id
_entity_poly.type
_entity_poly.pdbx_seq_one_letter_code
_entity_poly.pdbx_strand_id
1 'polypeptide(L)'
;MGVAPRAGEKRISSVPDYFGGNIDNKELVAGTILYLPVQVPGALFSAGDAHALQGDGEVDVTAIETAMAEAVLEFFVRKDLKLERPMAETPTHWITMAFHPDLDEAAKIALRDAIQFLSTSKGLSRGDAYALSSLAVDLRVTQIVDGNKGIHAMIPKTIFKQ
;
A
#
# COMPACT_ATOMS: atom_id res chain seq x y z
N MET A 1 7.29 -6.30 -3.29
CA MET A 1 6.40 -6.75 -4.42
C MET A 1 6.04 -5.57 -5.33
N GLY A 2 5.97 -5.75 -6.65
CA GLY A 2 5.62 -4.65 -7.56
C GLY A 2 5.36 -5.04 -9.01
N VAL A 3 4.90 -4.08 -9.81
CA VAL A 3 4.73 -4.18 -11.27
C VAL A 3 5.78 -3.32 -11.99
N ALA A 4 5.98 -3.54 -13.29
CA ALA A 4 6.92 -2.71 -14.03
C ALA A 4 6.50 -1.23 -14.04
N PRO A 5 7.46 -0.31 -13.86
CA PRO A 5 7.21 1.12 -13.98
C PRO A 5 6.88 1.50 -15.43
N ARG A 6 6.54 2.77 -15.64
CA ARG A 6 6.27 3.29 -16.99
C ARG A 6 7.46 3.07 -17.91
N ALA A 7 7.18 2.79 -19.18
CA ALA A 7 8.20 2.53 -20.19
C ALA A 7 9.23 3.67 -20.26
N GLY A 8 10.51 3.31 -20.18
CA GLY A 8 11.63 4.27 -20.20
C GLY A 8 12.06 4.78 -18.82
N GLU A 9 11.27 4.56 -17.76
CA GLU A 9 11.72 4.86 -16.40
C GLU A 9 12.74 3.82 -15.91
N LYS A 10 13.80 4.30 -15.24
CA LYS A 10 14.77 3.46 -14.55
C LYS A 10 14.48 3.52 -13.06
N ARG A 11 13.93 2.43 -12.52
CA ARG A 11 13.63 2.28 -11.09
C ARG A 11 14.39 1.09 -10.54
N ILE A 12 14.73 1.17 -9.26
CA ILE A 12 15.33 0.07 -8.50
C ILE A 12 14.24 -0.51 -7.59
N SER A 13 14.22 -1.83 -7.43
CA SER A 13 13.17 -2.52 -6.66
C SER A 13 13.24 -2.22 -5.16
N SER A 14 14.42 -1.86 -4.65
CA SER A 14 14.68 -1.54 -3.24
C SER A 14 14.20 -0.16 -2.80
N VAL A 15 13.47 0.58 -3.64
CA VAL A 15 12.87 1.87 -3.29
C VAL A 15 11.40 1.81 -3.67
N PRO A 16 10.45 1.88 -2.71
CA PRO A 16 9.04 1.85 -3.04
C PRO A 16 8.56 3.14 -3.69
N ASP A 17 7.59 3.02 -4.59
CA ASP A 17 6.93 4.12 -5.26
C ASP A 17 5.54 3.66 -5.76
N TYR A 18 4.94 4.41 -6.68
CA TYR A 18 3.63 4.14 -7.28
C TYR A 18 3.48 2.73 -7.87
N PHE A 19 4.57 2.06 -8.26
CA PHE A 19 4.58 0.73 -8.87
C PHE A 19 4.69 -0.41 -7.84
N GLY A 20 4.75 -0.11 -6.55
CA GLY A 20 5.13 -1.04 -5.49
C GLY A 20 6.63 -0.94 -5.22
N GLY A 21 7.33 -2.08 -5.14
CA GLY A 21 8.76 -2.15 -4.80
C GLY A 21 9.00 -2.75 -3.41
N ASN A 22 9.92 -2.18 -2.64
CA ASN A 22 10.20 -2.45 -1.23
C ASN A 22 9.12 -1.81 -0.34
N ILE A 23 7.93 -2.40 -0.34
CA ILE A 23 6.78 -1.80 0.33
C ILE A 23 6.92 -1.92 1.85
N ASP A 24 7.38 -3.08 2.32
CA ASP A 24 7.62 -3.44 3.73
C ASP A 24 6.47 -3.05 4.64
N ASN A 25 5.28 -3.42 4.18
CA ASN A 25 4.05 -3.28 4.94
C ASN A 25 3.68 -4.65 5.51
N LYS A 26 3.81 -4.80 6.83
CA LYS A 26 3.52 -6.03 7.57
C LYS A 26 2.07 -6.54 7.43
N GLU A 27 1.16 -5.72 6.91
CA GLU A 27 -0.24 -6.10 6.65
C GLU A 27 -0.37 -6.90 5.35
N LEU A 28 0.66 -6.98 4.50
CA LEU A 28 0.71 -7.75 3.26
C LEU A 28 1.03 -9.23 3.51
N VAL A 29 0.10 -9.91 4.17
CA VAL A 29 0.19 -11.35 4.52
C VAL A 29 -0.80 -12.19 3.71
N ALA A 30 -0.76 -13.51 3.90
CA ALA A 30 -1.75 -14.42 3.32
C ALA A 30 -3.18 -13.96 3.66
N GLY A 31 -4.04 -13.86 2.65
CA GLY A 31 -5.40 -13.34 2.76
C GLY A 31 -5.55 -11.84 2.52
N THR A 32 -4.45 -11.10 2.33
CA THR A 32 -4.46 -9.70 1.89
C THR A 32 -4.49 -9.60 0.37
N ILE A 33 -5.32 -8.70 -0.15
CA ILE A 33 -5.36 -8.34 -1.57
C ILE A 33 -4.51 -7.09 -1.76
N LEU A 34 -3.52 -7.13 -2.66
CA LEU A 34 -2.72 -5.98 -3.06
C LEU A 34 -3.16 -5.49 -4.46
N TYR A 35 -3.53 -4.22 -4.55
CA TYR A 35 -3.88 -3.55 -5.79
C TYR A 35 -2.70 -2.71 -6.28
N LEU A 36 -2.23 -3.00 -7.50
CA LEU A 36 -1.10 -2.31 -8.13
C LEU A 36 -1.52 -1.64 -9.44
N PRO A 37 -1.11 -0.38 -9.71
CA PRO A 37 -1.49 0.31 -10.93
C PRO A 37 -0.66 -0.17 -12.13
N VAL A 38 -1.30 -0.85 -13.08
CA VAL A 38 -0.66 -1.40 -14.29
C VAL A 38 -0.22 -0.28 -15.24
N GLN A 39 1.08 -0.17 -15.50
CA GLN A 39 1.66 0.86 -16.39
C GLN A 39 1.99 0.36 -17.79
N VAL A 40 2.22 -0.94 -17.96
CA VAL A 40 2.67 -1.56 -19.21
C VAL A 40 1.87 -2.84 -19.49
N PRO A 41 1.76 -3.27 -20.76
CA PRO A 41 1.10 -4.53 -21.10
C PRO A 41 1.67 -5.72 -20.31
N GLY A 42 0.76 -6.54 -19.78
CA GLY A 42 1.12 -7.71 -18.96
C GLY A 42 1.51 -7.39 -17.52
N ALA A 43 1.56 -6.12 -17.12
CA ALA A 43 1.99 -5.61 -15.80
C ALA A 43 3.44 -5.93 -15.40
N LEU A 44 3.98 -7.09 -15.80
CA LEU A 44 5.31 -7.58 -15.49
C LEU A 44 5.56 -7.60 -13.97
N PHE A 45 4.68 -8.30 -13.26
CA PHE A 45 4.72 -8.44 -11.81
C PHE A 45 6.00 -9.18 -11.34
N SER A 46 6.53 -8.75 -10.20
CA SER A 46 7.63 -9.41 -9.49
C SER A 46 7.43 -9.35 -7.97
N ALA A 47 7.91 -10.39 -7.29
CA ALA A 47 7.88 -10.52 -5.84
C ALA A 47 9.18 -11.15 -5.33
N GLY A 48 9.50 -10.86 -4.07
CA GLY A 48 10.69 -11.26 -3.33
C GLY A 48 10.62 -10.64 -1.93
N ASP A 49 11.70 -10.77 -1.17
CA ASP A 49 11.87 -10.16 0.16
C ASP A 49 10.83 -10.64 1.18
N ALA A 50 10.97 -11.88 1.64
CA ALA A 50 10.03 -12.48 2.57
C ALA A 50 10.48 -12.32 4.02
N HIS A 51 9.60 -11.78 4.84
CA HIS A 51 9.85 -11.59 6.27
C HIS A 51 9.06 -12.59 7.11
N ALA A 52 9.71 -13.22 8.10
CA ALA A 52 8.99 -14.00 9.11
C ALA A 52 8.27 -13.12 10.13
N LEU A 53 8.82 -11.93 10.41
CA LEU A 53 8.25 -10.92 11.28
C LEU A 53 8.87 -9.56 10.98
N GLN A 54 8.04 -8.51 10.96
CA GLN A 54 8.45 -7.13 10.79
C GLN A 54 7.59 -6.22 11.69
N GLY A 55 8.20 -5.19 12.27
CA GLY A 55 7.49 -4.12 12.97
C GLY A 55 7.16 -2.94 12.04
N ASP A 56 6.27 -2.05 12.49
CA ASP A 56 6.05 -0.77 11.80
C ASP A 56 7.34 0.05 11.84
N GLY A 57 7.81 0.47 10.67
CA GLY A 57 9.00 1.29 10.54
C GLY A 57 10.25 0.55 10.09
N GLU A 58 10.36 -0.77 10.28
CA GLU A 58 11.55 -1.55 9.91
C GLU A 58 12.87 -0.85 10.34
N VAL A 59 12.91 -0.46 11.62
CA VAL A 59 13.78 0.64 12.07
C VAL A 59 15.28 0.35 12.03
N ASP A 60 15.69 -0.92 11.95
CA ASP A 60 17.09 -1.34 11.85
C ASP A 60 17.47 -1.81 10.44
N VAL A 61 16.71 -1.38 9.43
CA VAL A 61 16.89 -1.66 7.99
C VAL A 61 16.36 -3.02 7.55
N THR A 62 16.22 -3.99 8.46
CA THR A 62 15.83 -5.35 8.08
C THR A 62 14.70 -5.88 8.94
N ALA A 63 13.98 -6.85 8.42
CA ALA A 63 13.08 -7.68 9.21
C ALA A 63 13.79 -8.98 9.65
N ILE A 64 13.01 -9.95 10.15
CA ILE A 64 13.51 -11.32 10.16
C ILE A 64 13.46 -11.86 8.73
N GLU A 65 14.56 -11.64 7.99
CA GLU A 65 14.70 -12.04 6.59
C GLU A 65 14.68 -13.56 6.43
N THR A 66 13.91 -14.05 5.46
CA THR A 66 13.80 -15.48 5.18
C THR A 66 13.78 -15.80 3.70
N ALA A 67 14.23 -17.01 3.36
CA ALA A 67 13.93 -17.57 2.06
C ALA A 67 12.42 -17.85 1.96
N MET A 68 11.78 -17.31 0.92
CA MET A 68 10.40 -17.62 0.61
C MET A 68 10.32 -19.07 0.10
N ALA A 69 9.89 -19.99 0.95
CA ALA A 69 9.74 -21.40 0.57
C ALA A 69 8.64 -21.56 -0.50
N GLU A 70 7.51 -20.88 -0.33
CA GLU A 70 6.40 -20.88 -1.27
C GLU A 70 5.55 -19.60 -1.10
N ALA A 71 5.06 -19.04 -2.21
CA ALA A 71 4.00 -18.04 -2.22
C ALA A 71 3.01 -18.34 -3.35
N VAL A 72 1.74 -18.53 -2.99
CA VAL A 72 0.65 -18.75 -3.94
C VAL A 72 -0.10 -17.43 -4.12
N LEU A 73 -0.06 -16.89 -5.34
CA LEU A 73 -0.67 -15.61 -5.69
C LEU A 73 -1.73 -15.82 -6.76
N GLU A 74 -2.88 -15.16 -6.60
CA GLU A 74 -3.94 -15.12 -7.61
C GLU A 74 -4.02 -13.71 -8.20
N PHE A 75 -4.13 -13.62 -9.53
CA PHE A 75 -4.09 -12.34 -10.24
C PHE A 75 -5.43 -12.04 -10.92
N PHE A 76 -5.96 -10.85 -10.64
CA PHE A 76 -7.16 -10.31 -11.27
C PHE A 76 -6.86 -8.97 -11.94
N VAL A 77 -7.36 -8.77 -13.16
CA VAL A 77 -7.26 -7.48 -13.85
C VAL A 77 -8.54 -6.68 -13.61
N ARG A 78 -8.43 -5.55 -12.90
CA ARG A 78 -9.53 -4.64 -12.59
C ARG A 78 -9.53 -3.41 -13.51
N LYS A 79 -10.23 -3.50 -14.64
CA LYS A 79 -10.35 -2.40 -15.62
C LYS A 79 -11.22 -1.23 -15.13
N ASP A 80 -12.03 -1.49 -14.11
CA ASP A 80 -12.93 -0.52 -13.47
C ASP A 80 -12.22 0.37 -12.44
N LEU A 81 -11.00 0.00 -12.02
CA LEU A 81 -10.23 0.75 -11.04
C LEU A 81 -9.14 1.58 -11.73
N LYS A 82 -9.02 2.84 -11.31
CA LYS A 82 -7.89 3.72 -11.66
C LYS A 82 -7.20 4.12 -10.36
N LEU A 83 -5.99 3.59 -10.16
CA LEU A 83 -5.16 3.86 -9.00
C LEU A 83 -3.92 4.65 -9.43
N GLU A 84 -3.51 5.61 -8.60
CA GLU A 84 -2.25 6.31 -8.79
C GLU A 84 -1.08 5.62 -8.09
N ARG A 85 -1.36 4.85 -7.03
CA ARG A 85 -0.37 4.18 -6.18
C ARG A 85 -0.97 2.92 -5.52
N PRO A 86 -0.16 2.08 -4.86
CA PRO A 86 -0.65 0.84 -4.29
C PRO A 86 -1.74 1.05 -3.24
N MET A 87 -2.68 0.11 -3.19
CA MET A 87 -3.65 -0.03 -2.10
C MET A 87 -3.72 -1.49 -1.69
N ALA A 88 -4.13 -1.76 -0.47
CA ALA A 88 -4.35 -3.13 -0.01
C ALA A 88 -5.70 -3.28 0.69
N GLU A 89 -6.14 -4.51 0.82
CA GLU A 89 -7.37 -4.88 1.51
C GLU A 89 -7.14 -6.15 2.31
N THR A 90 -7.27 -6.06 3.63
CA THR A 90 -7.27 -7.21 4.53
C THR A 90 -8.72 -7.62 4.83
N PRO A 91 -8.98 -8.72 5.55
CA PRO A 91 -10.34 -9.05 5.98
C PRO A 91 -11.01 -7.94 6.82
N THR A 92 -10.22 -7.13 7.52
CA THR A 92 -10.70 -6.15 8.50
C THR A 92 -10.55 -4.69 8.05
N HIS A 93 -9.64 -4.38 7.12
CA HIS A 93 -9.33 -3.00 6.71
C HIS A 93 -9.22 -2.83 5.20
N TRP A 94 -9.55 -1.64 4.72
CA TRP A 94 -8.97 -1.11 3.47
C TRP A 94 -7.74 -0.27 3.82
N ILE A 95 -6.72 -0.34 2.98
CA ILE A 95 -5.43 0.29 3.24
C ILE A 95 -5.05 1.13 2.02
N THR A 96 -4.87 2.44 2.23
CA THR A 96 -4.15 3.28 1.28
C THR A 96 -2.71 3.43 1.76
N MET A 97 -1.75 3.54 0.85
CA MET A 97 -0.35 3.70 1.21
C MET A 97 0.35 4.63 0.23
N ALA A 98 1.31 5.38 0.76
CA ALA A 98 2.10 6.33 -0.01
C ALA A 98 3.56 6.29 0.42
N PHE A 99 4.43 6.60 -0.52
CA PHE A 99 5.88 6.58 -0.34
C PHE A 99 6.46 7.91 -0.78
N HIS A 100 7.33 8.48 0.06
CA HIS A 100 7.97 9.76 -0.20
C HIS A 100 9.24 9.90 0.65
N PRO A 101 10.28 10.64 0.23
CA PRO A 101 11.49 10.85 1.05
C PRO A 101 11.22 11.50 2.40
N ASP A 102 10.19 12.35 2.43
CA ASP A 102 9.65 13.02 3.62
C ASP A 102 8.40 12.29 4.13
N LEU A 103 8.40 11.93 5.41
CA LEU A 103 7.35 11.12 6.04
C LEU A 103 6.03 11.90 6.22
N ASP A 104 6.10 13.21 6.44
CA ASP A 104 4.90 14.06 6.57
C ASP A 104 4.18 14.17 5.23
N GLU A 105 4.92 14.28 4.13
CA GLU A 105 4.34 14.22 2.79
C GLU A 105 3.74 12.84 2.47
N ALA A 106 4.41 11.74 2.86
CA ALA A 106 3.83 10.41 2.74
C ALA A 106 2.50 10.30 3.52
N ALA A 107 2.45 10.84 4.75
CA ALA A 107 1.23 10.86 5.56
C ALA A 107 0.10 11.65 4.89
N LYS A 108 0.39 12.84 4.36
CA LYS A 108 -0.59 13.67 3.64
C LYS A 108 -1.14 12.96 2.42
N ILE A 109 -0.30 12.28 1.65
CA ILE A 109 -0.72 11.57 0.45
C ILE A 109 -1.58 10.34 0.81
N ALA A 110 -1.13 9.51 1.76
CA ALA A 110 -1.88 8.33 2.20
C ALA A 110 -3.27 8.70 2.74
N LEU A 111 -3.36 9.78 3.52
CA LEU A 111 -4.63 10.30 4.04
C LEU A 111 -5.53 10.86 2.93
N ARG A 112 -4.98 11.61 1.96
CA ARG A 112 -5.75 12.11 0.82
C ARG A 112 -6.33 10.97 -0.01
N ASP A 113 -5.59 9.89 -0.18
CA ASP A 113 -6.10 8.69 -0.85
C ASP A 113 -7.20 8.01 -0.05
N ALA A 114 -7.07 7.94 1.28
CA ALA A 114 -8.12 7.39 2.13
C ALA A 114 -9.42 8.20 1.97
N ILE A 115 -9.33 9.53 2.02
CA ILE A 115 -10.46 10.44 1.79
C ILE A 115 -11.05 10.25 0.39
N GLN A 116 -10.19 10.13 -0.63
CA GLN A 116 -10.61 9.91 -2.00
C GLN A 116 -11.36 8.57 -2.14
N PHE A 117 -10.82 7.49 -1.57
CA PHE A 117 -11.43 6.16 -1.54
C PHE A 117 -12.79 6.18 -0.85
N LEU A 118 -12.87 6.78 0.35
CA LEU A 118 -14.11 6.92 1.09
C LEU A 118 -15.16 7.71 0.30
N SER A 119 -14.73 8.75 -0.42
CA SER A 119 -15.64 9.55 -1.22
C SER A 119 -16.14 8.80 -2.46
N THR A 120 -15.25 8.17 -3.24
CA THR A 120 -15.63 7.51 -4.49
C THR A 120 -16.26 6.14 -4.31
N SER A 121 -15.79 5.38 -3.33
CA SER A 121 -16.15 3.97 -3.16
C SER A 121 -17.17 3.74 -2.05
N LYS A 122 -17.30 4.67 -1.09
CA LYS A 122 -18.30 4.61 0.00
C LYS A 122 -19.34 5.73 -0.07
N GLY A 123 -19.25 6.61 -1.06
CA GLY A 123 -20.28 7.63 -1.33
C GLY A 123 -20.33 8.77 -0.31
N LEU A 124 -19.28 8.95 0.50
CA LEU A 124 -19.22 10.07 1.44
C LEU A 124 -18.88 11.37 0.73
N SER A 125 -19.39 12.50 1.26
CA SER A 125 -18.87 13.80 0.86
C SER A 125 -17.39 13.92 1.25
N ARG A 126 -16.61 14.75 0.55
CA ARG A 126 -15.19 14.94 0.91
C ARG A 126 -15.01 15.47 2.33
N GLY A 127 -15.93 16.31 2.80
CA GLY A 127 -15.92 16.83 4.18
C GLY A 127 -16.16 15.73 5.20
N ASP A 128 -17.20 14.91 4.99
CA ASP A 128 -17.53 13.80 5.89
C ASP A 128 -16.45 12.72 5.87
N ALA A 129 -15.89 12.39 4.70
CA ALA A 129 -14.78 11.47 4.57
C ALA A 129 -13.55 11.94 5.35
N TYR A 130 -13.24 13.24 5.30
CA TYR A 130 -12.12 13.80 6.05
C TYR A 130 -12.39 13.79 7.57
N ALA A 131 -13.58 14.21 7.99
CA ALA A 131 -13.98 14.15 9.40
C ALA A 131 -13.96 12.72 9.94
N LEU A 132 -14.52 11.76 9.20
CA LEU A 132 -14.50 10.34 9.56
C LEU A 132 -13.06 9.81 9.63
N SER A 133 -12.19 10.21 8.70
CA SER A 133 -10.79 9.82 8.72
C SER A 133 -10.10 10.26 10.02
N SER A 134 -10.41 11.46 10.51
CA SER A 134 -9.86 11.93 11.80
C SER A 134 -10.33 11.14 13.02
N LEU A 135 -11.46 10.43 12.93
CA LEU A 135 -12.08 9.74 14.06
C LEU A 135 -11.80 8.24 14.07
N ALA A 136 -11.56 7.65 12.89
CA ALA A 136 -11.58 6.20 12.72
C ALA A 136 -10.50 5.63 11.79
N VAL A 137 -9.69 6.47 11.13
CA VAL A 137 -8.60 6.00 10.26
C VAL A 137 -7.26 6.18 10.97
N ASP A 138 -6.53 5.08 11.12
CA ASP A 138 -5.20 5.11 11.74
C ASP A 138 -4.11 5.26 10.68
N LEU A 139 -3.24 6.26 10.84
CA LEU A 139 -2.01 6.34 10.05
C LEU A 139 -0.90 5.56 10.76
N ARG A 140 -0.25 4.67 10.03
CA ARG A 140 0.87 3.86 10.52
C ARG A 140 2.10 4.05 9.67
N VAL A 141 3.26 4.00 10.31
CA VAL A 141 4.54 3.99 9.61
C VAL A 141 4.73 2.62 8.98
N THR A 142 4.94 2.59 7.68
CA THR A 142 5.21 1.35 6.95
C THR A 142 6.66 0.94 7.17
N GLN A 143 7.59 1.75 6.64
CA GLN A 143 9.04 1.67 6.85
C GLN A 143 9.64 3.08 6.79
N ILE A 144 10.88 3.24 7.25
CA ILE A 144 11.63 4.52 7.16
C ILE A 144 13.05 4.40 6.57
N VAL A 145 13.38 3.28 5.91
CA VAL A 145 14.77 2.87 5.61
C VAL A 145 15.11 2.76 4.12
N ASP A 146 14.13 2.78 3.20
CA ASP A 146 14.33 2.43 1.78
C ASP A 146 14.53 3.61 0.82
N GLY A 147 15.09 4.72 1.31
CA GLY A 147 15.20 5.97 0.56
C GLY A 147 13.87 6.73 0.49
N ASN A 148 12.83 6.15 -0.10
CA ASN A 148 11.46 6.59 0.11
C ASN A 148 10.90 5.93 1.37
N LYS A 149 10.29 6.72 2.25
CA LYS A 149 9.65 6.26 3.49
C LYS A 149 8.16 6.06 3.25
N GLY A 150 7.54 5.14 3.99
CA GLY A 150 6.15 4.78 3.81
C GLY A 150 5.23 5.15 4.97
N ILE A 151 4.04 5.66 4.66
CA ILE A 151 2.90 5.71 5.57
C ILE A 151 1.74 4.95 4.91
N HIS A 152 0.98 4.22 5.71
CA HIS A 152 -0.29 3.62 5.29
C HIS A 152 -1.44 4.01 6.22
N ALA A 153 -2.61 4.22 5.64
CA ALA A 153 -3.84 4.55 6.35
C ALA A 153 -4.73 3.30 6.46
N MET A 154 -5.05 2.91 7.68
CA MET A 154 -5.90 1.76 8.01
C MET A 154 -7.35 2.23 8.15
N ILE A 155 -8.22 1.84 7.23
CA ILE A 155 -9.65 2.17 7.24
C ILE A 155 -10.44 0.94 7.71
N PRO A 156 -10.93 0.90 8.95
CA PRO A 156 -11.62 -0.27 9.49
C PRO A 156 -12.94 -0.50 8.76
N LYS A 157 -13.16 -1.72 8.25
CA LYS A 157 -14.41 -2.07 7.55
C LYS A 157 -15.60 -2.08 8.48
N THR A 158 -15.39 -2.26 9.78
CA THR A 158 -16.44 -2.36 10.80
C THR A 158 -17.26 -1.08 10.93
N ILE A 159 -16.72 0.10 10.61
CA ILE A 159 -17.48 1.35 10.65
C ILE A 159 -18.53 1.47 9.53
N PHE A 160 -18.54 0.53 8.58
CA PHE A 160 -19.52 0.42 7.49
C PHE A 160 -20.38 -0.84 7.56
N LYS A 161 -20.16 -1.72 8.55
CA LYS A 161 -21.01 -2.90 8.75
C LYS A 161 -22.20 -2.52 9.63
N GLN A 162 -23.41 -2.82 9.17
CA GLN A 162 -24.60 -2.93 10.01
C GLN A 162 -24.76 -4.37 10.46
#